data_AF-A0A7C5TE75-F1
#
_entry.id   AF-A0A7C5TE75-F1
#
_cell.length_a   1.000
_cell.length_b   1.000
_cell.length_c   1.000
_cell.angle_alpha   90.00
_cell.angle_beta   90.00
_cell.angle_gamma   90.00
#
_symmetry.space_group_name_H-M   'P 1'
#
loop_
_entity.id
_entity.type
_entity.pdbx_description
1 polymer ?
#
loop_
_entity_poly.entity_id
_entity_poly.type
_entity_poly.pdbx_seq_one_letter_code
_entity_poly.pdbx_strand_id
1 'polypeptide(L)'
;VISGGIRILSEANFDFGVQLDKTKLLKLIAFGIASPTELARRTNIPRTRVFRYLNALIKRGWLVRRDGGYYLTATIFLVYRVRELGDYVVLEVLNDKGAIVDQKAGLVIINGKESPKACPRCPLLQECTKNIKSISRSLGITIKSAAPADAYLELISAIINEGLVKMLLNDYIDLHINNV
;
A
#
# COMPACT_ATOMS: atom_id res chain seq x y z
N VAL A 1 -13.84 10.06 -0.82
CA VAL A 1 -13.95 8.59 -0.79
C VAL A 1 -12.65 8.02 -1.34
N ILE A 2 -11.89 7.27 -0.54
CA ILE A 2 -10.73 6.52 -1.04
C ILE A 2 -11.29 5.52 -2.04
N SER A 3 -10.84 5.53 -3.29
CA SER A 3 -11.26 4.51 -4.25
C SER A 3 -10.83 3.15 -3.70
N GLY A 4 -11.81 2.33 -3.30
CA GLY A 4 -11.56 0.93 -2.96
C GLY A 4 -10.89 0.26 -4.14
N GLY A 5 -9.82 -0.49 -3.89
CA GLY A 5 -9.08 -1.14 -4.96
C GLY A 5 -7.71 -1.62 -4.55
N ILE A 6 -7.16 -2.50 -5.39
CA ILE A 6 -5.80 -3.02 -5.29
C ILE A 6 -4.95 -2.30 -6.35
N ARG A 7 -3.77 -1.83 -5.97
CA ARG A 7 -2.76 -1.34 -6.90
C ARG A 7 -1.49 -2.16 -6.77
N ILE A 8 -0.92 -2.54 -7.90
CA ILE A 8 0.35 -3.27 -7.96
C ILE A 8 1.45 -2.26 -8.34
N LEU A 9 2.48 -2.13 -7.50
CA LEU A 9 3.61 -1.20 -7.69
C LEU A 9 4.89 -1.98 -7.95
N SER A 10 5.76 -1.45 -8.81
CA SER A 10 7.11 -2.00 -8.91
C SER A 10 7.84 -1.80 -7.57
N GLU A 11 8.75 -2.71 -7.26
CA GLU A 11 9.54 -2.67 -6.02
C GLU A 11 10.25 -1.33 -5.84
N ALA A 12 10.86 -0.79 -6.90
CA ALA A 12 11.51 0.53 -6.87
C ALA A 12 10.53 1.68 -6.57
N ASN A 13 9.30 1.61 -7.10
CA ASN A 13 8.28 2.62 -6.84
C ASN A 13 7.74 2.52 -5.41
N PHE A 14 7.57 1.31 -4.91
CA PHE A 14 7.22 1.05 -3.52
C PHE A 14 8.30 1.59 -2.58
N ASP A 15 9.55 1.17 -2.78
CA ASP A 15 10.70 1.53 -1.93
C ASP A 15 10.92 3.06 -1.89
N PHE A 16 10.64 3.78 -2.98
CA PHE A 16 10.66 5.24 -2.96
C PHE A 16 9.61 5.83 -2.00
N GLY A 17 8.39 5.28 -2.01
CA GLY A 17 7.29 5.74 -1.19
C GLY A 17 7.52 5.50 0.30
N VAL A 18 8.19 4.39 0.65
CA VAL A 18 8.43 4.01 2.05
C VAL A 18 9.63 4.73 2.70
N GLN A 19 10.35 5.58 1.96
CA GLN A 19 11.39 6.44 2.54
C GLN A 19 10.81 7.45 3.54
N LEU A 20 11.56 7.75 4.61
CA LEU A 20 11.11 8.48 5.80
C LEU A 20 10.18 9.67 5.53
N ASP A 21 10.61 10.64 4.72
CA ASP A 21 9.81 11.85 4.43
C ASP A 21 8.53 11.55 3.65
N LYS A 22 8.58 10.61 2.71
CA LYS A 22 7.45 10.28 1.84
C LYS A 22 6.43 9.45 2.59
N THR A 23 6.88 8.51 3.42
CA THR A 23 6.02 7.75 4.33
C THR A 23 5.24 8.65 5.28
N LYS A 24 5.86 9.70 5.83
CA LYS A 24 5.15 10.67 6.68
C LYS A 24 3.99 11.33 5.93
N LEU A 25 4.23 11.75 4.68
CA LEU A 25 3.18 12.34 3.83
C LEU A 25 2.07 11.33 3.52
N LEU A 26 2.43 10.12 3.10
CA LEU A 26 1.48 9.05 2.78
C LEU A 26 0.59 8.69 3.97
N LYS A 27 1.15 8.61 5.19
CA LYS A 27 0.38 8.35 6.42
C LYS A 27 -0.62 9.46 6.72
N LEU A 28 -0.24 10.73 6.59
CA LEU A 28 -1.16 11.85 6.80
C LEU A 28 -2.28 11.88 5.75
N ILE A 29 -1.95 11.59 4.49
CA ILE A 29 -2.94 11.47 3.41
C ILE A 29 -3.90 10.31 3.67
N ALA A 30 -3.42 9.18 4.20
CA ALA A 30 -4.27 8.06 4.61
C ALA A 30 -5.30 8.45 5.68
N PHE A 31 -4.96 9.40 6.55
CA PHE A 31 -5.87 10.01 7.52
C PHE A 31 -6.74 11.15 6.95
N GLY A 32 -6.74 11.35 5.64
CA GLY A 32 -7.59 12.33 4.95
C GLY A 32 -7.00 13.72 4.80
N ILE A 33 -5.73 13.94 5.16
CA ILE A 33 -5.08 15.25 5.02
C ILE A 33 -4.62 15.42 3.57
N ALA A 34 -5.43 16.12 2.77
CA ALA A 34 -5.21 16.25 1.33
C ALA A 34 -4.49 17.55 0.91
N SER A 35 -4.37 18.55 1.80
CA SER A 35 -3.79 19.87 1.47
C SER A 35 -2.27 19.90 1.59
N PRO A 36 -1.52 20.32 0.55
CA PRO A 36 -0.06 20.47 0.61
C PRO A 36 0.43 21.41 1.70
N THR A 37 -0.33 22.47 1.99
CA THR A 37 0.02 23.43 3.05
C THR A 37 -0.06 22.77 4.42
N GLU A 38 -1.12 21.99 4.66
CA GLU A 38 -1.31 21.29 5.93
C GLU A 38 -0.29 20.15 6.09
N LEU A 39 0.03 19.45 4.99
CA LEU A 39 1.07 18.43 4.96
C LEU A 39 2.44 19.02 5.31
N ALA A 40 2.81 20.17 4.72
CA ALA A 40 4.06 20.86 5.04
C ALA A 40 4.14 21.24 6.52
N ARG A 41 3.06 21.80 7.07
CA ARG A 41 2.97 22.19 8.48
C ARG A 41 3.14 21.00 9.42
N ARG A 42 2.43 19.89 9.19
CA ARG A 42 2.45 18.72 10.08
C ARG A 42 3.72 17.87 9.97
N THR A 43 4.37 17.89 8.82
CA THR A 43 5.62 17.12 8.61
C THR A 43 6.88 17.92 8.89
N ASN A 44 6.77 19.24 9.07
CA ASN A 44 7.90 20.17 9.13
C ASN A 44 8.82 20.06 7.88
N ILE A 45 8.24 19.72 6.72
CA ILE A 45 8.94 19.64 5.44
C ILE A 45 8.70 20.96 4.68
N PRO A 46 9.74 21.60 4.11
CA PRO A 46 9.57 22.80 3.30
C PRO A 46 8.53 22.60 2.20
N ARG A 47 7.64 23.58 2.01
CA ARG A 47 6.50 23.48 1.07
C ARG A 47 6.91 23.10 -0.35
N THR A 48 8.01 23.67 -0.87
CA THR A 48 8.58 23.33 -2.18
C THR A 48 8.97 21.85 -2.27
N ARG A 49 9.57 21.31 -1.22
CA ARG A 49 9.95 19.90 -1.11
C ARG A 49 8.74 18.99 -0.99
N VAL A 50 7.69 19.39 -0.27
CA VAL A 50 6.41 18.67 -0.22
C VAL A 50 5.82 18.53 -1.61
N PHE A 51 5.67 19.62 -2.37
CA PHE A 51 5.15 19.55 -3.74
C PHE A 51 5.97 18.62 -4.63
N ARG A 52 7.31 18.70 -4.54
CA ARG A 52 8.20 17.80 -5.28
C ARG A 52 7.96 16.33 -4.93
N TYR A 53 7.84 16.01 -3.64
CA TYR A 53 7.57 14.64 -3.19
C TYR A 53 6.18 14.16 -3.61
N LEU A 54 5.14 14.99 -3.48
CA LEU A 54 3.79 14.64 -3.89
C LEU A 54 3.72 14.36 -5.40
N ASN A 55 4.35 15.18 -6.23
CA ASN A 55 4.43 14.93 -7.68
C ASN A 55 5.21 13.65 -8.00
N ALA A 56 6.29 13.38 -7.28
CA ALA A 56 7.07 12.15 -7.46
C ALA A 56 6.28 10.89 -7.03
N LEU A 57 5.45 11.00 -5.99
CA LEU A 57 4.57 9.93 -5.51
C LEU A 57 3.41 9.66 -6.48
N ILE A 58 2.87 10.70 -7.13
CA ILE A 58 1.89 10.53 -8.23
C ILE A 58 2.52 9.74 -9.38
N LYS A 59 3.70 10.17 -9.85
CA LYS A 59 4.41 9.49 -10.95
C LYS A 59 4.73 8.02 -10.66
N ARG A 60 4.82 7.65 -9.37
CA ARG A 60 5.13 6.30 -8.91
C ARG A 60 3.89 5.50 -8.52
N GLY A 61 2.70 6.03 -8.79
CA GLY A 61 1.45 5.30 -8.61
C GLY A 61 0.93 5.24 -7.18
N TRP A 62 1.53 5.93 -6.21
CA TRP A 62 1.03 5.99 -4.83
C TRP A 62 -0.16 6.93 -4.67
N LEU A 63 -0.13 8.06 -5.38
CA LEU A 63 -1.08 9.15 -5.22
C LEU A 63 -1.77 9.50 -6.54
N VAL A 64 -2.96 10.08 -6.41
CA VAL A 64 -3.69 10.75 -7.48
C VAL A 64 -4.08 12.15 -7.00
N ARG A 65 -4.11 13.11 -7.93
CA ARG A 65 -4.63 14.44 -7.68
C ARG A 65 -6.10 14.48 -8.08
N ARG A 66 -6.99 14.89 -7.18
CA ARG A 66 -8.43 15.08 -7.40
C ARG A 66 -8.88 16.30 -6.62
N ASP A 67 -9.81 17.09 -7.15
CA ASP A 67 -10.45 18.20 -6.42
C ASP A 67 -9.48 19.15 -5.70
N GLY A 68 -8.33 19.42 -6.31
CA GLY A 68 -7.27 20.26 -5.73
C GLY A 68 -6.44 19.62 -4.60
N GLY A 69 -6.78 18.41 -4.15
CA GLY A 69 -6.08 17.65 -3.12
C GLY A 69 -5.33 16.41 -3.64
N TYR A 70 -4.64 15.74 -2.71
CA TYR A 70 -3.88 14.51 -2.96
C TYR A 70 -4.48 13.34 -2.20
N TYR A 71 -4.67 12.21 -2.88
CA TYR A 71 -5.32 11.01 -2.34
C TYR A 71 -4.54 9.76 -2.69
N LEU A 72 -4.59 8.75 -1.83
CA LEU A 72 -4.09 7.42 -2.17
C LEU A 72 -4.90 6.84 -3.34
N THR A 73 -4.20 6.17 -4.25
CA THR A 73 -4.82 5.59 -5.45
C THR A 73 -5.58 4.30 -5.19
N ALA A 74 -5.30 3.64 -4.06
CA ALA A 74 -5.83 2.34 -3.71
C ALA A 74 -5.86 2.19 -2.18
N THR A 75 -6.64 1.21 -1.71
CA THR A 75 -6.69 0.79 -0.30
C THR A 75 -5.70 -0.32 -0.01
N ILE A 76 -5.28 -1.08 -1.03
CA ILE A 76 -4.29 -2.15 -0.94
C ILE A 76 -3.22 -1.91 -2.01
N PHE A 77 -1.95 -1.97 -1.61
CA PHE A 77 -0.79 -1.86 -2.48
C PHE A 77 -0.01 -3.17 -2.40
N LEU A 78 0.03 -3.89 -3.52
CA LEU A 78 0.90 -5.06 -3.70
C LEU A 78 2.18 -4.62 -4.42
N VAL A 79 3.26 -5.37 -4.24
CA VAL A 79 4.56 -5.05 -4.81
C VAL A 79 5.00 -6.15 -5.75
N TYR A 80 5.53 -5.80 -6.92
CA TYR A 80 6.14 -6.76 -7.83
C TYR A 80 7.57 -6.38 -8.16
N ARG A 81 8.37 -7.38 -8.51
CA ARG A 81 9.67 -7.22 -9.16
C ARG A 81 9.66 -7.97 -10.49
N VAL A 82 10.46 -7.47 -11.42
CA VAL A 82 10.67 -8.10 -12.71
C VAL A 82 11.88 -9.01 -12.60
N ARG A 83 11.78 -10.25 -13.07
CA ARG A 83 12.91 -11.15 -13.26
C ARG A 83 12.96 -11.60 -14.71
N GLU A 84 14.16 -11.61 -15.27
CA GLU A 84 14.42 -12.27 -16.55
C GLU A 84 14.81 -13.72 -16.24
N LEU A 85 14.08 -14.67 -16.82
CA LEU A 85 14.31 -16.10 -16.69
C LEU A 85 14.41 -16.70 -18.08
N GLY A 86 15.64 -16.75 -18.61
CA GLY A 86 15.88 -17.11 -20.01
C GLY A 86 15.18 -16.13 -20.94
N ASP A 87 14.30 -16.63 -21.79
CA ASP A 87 13.55 -15.83 -22.77
C ASP A 87 12.24 -15.25 -22.22
N TYR A 88 11.97 -15.42 -20.91
CA TYR A 88 10.74 -14.96 -20.28
C TYR A 88 10.99 -13.79 -19.33
N VAL A 89 10.08 -12.82 -19.36
CA VAL A 89 9.95 -11.78 -18.35
C VAL A 89 8.89 -12.22 -17.34
N VAL A 90 9.31 -12.43 -16.09
CA VAL A 90 8.43 -12.83 -14.99
C VAL A 90 8.17 -11.67 -14.05
N LEU A 91 6.89 -11.38 -13.82
CA LEU A 91 6.43 -10.47 -12.79
C LEU A 91 6.21 -11.27 -11.50
N GLU A 92 7.16 -11.19 -10.58
CA GLU A 92 7.05 -11.82 -9.28
C GLU A 92 6.41 -10.85 -8.30
N VAL A 93 5.25 -11.20 -7.76
CA VAL A 93 4.58 -10.42 -6.71
C VAL A 93 5.14 -10.84 -5.35
N LEU A 94 5.63 -9.87 -4.60
CA LEU A 94 6.29 -10.04 -3.31
C LEU A 94 5.25 -10.16 -2.19
N ASN A 95 5.31 -11.23 -1.43
CA ASN A 95 4.41 -11.49 -0.29
C ASN A 95 4.90 -10.88 1.03
N ASP A 96 6.12 -10.35 1.05
CA ASP A 96 6.75 -9.67 2.18
C ASP A 96 6.87 -8.17 1.97
N LYS A 97 6.28 -7.62 0.90
CA LYS A 97 6.18 -6.18 0.66
C LYS A 97 4.77 -5.77 0.27
N GLY A 98 4.29 -4.67 0.84
CA GLY A 98 3.01 -4.07 0.49
C GLY A 98 2.54 -3.03 1.48
N ALA A 99 1.38 -2.45 1.20
CA ALA A 99 0.76 -1.51 2.13
C ALA A 99 -0.77 -1.61 2.12
N ILE A 100 -1.39 -1.40 3.27
CA ILE A 100 -2.84 -1.44 3.43
C ILE A 100 -3.29 -0.18 4.15
N VAL A 101 -4.35 0.45 3.65
CA VAL A 101 -5.01 1.57 4.29
C VAL A 101 -6.03 1.02 5.29
N ASP A 102 -5.70 1.17 6.57
CA ASP A 102 -6.58 0.93 7.69
C ASP A 102 -7.24 2.26 8.10
N GLN A 103 -8.57 2.29 8.20
CA GLN A 103 -9.30 3.52 8.54
C GLN A 103 -8.97 4.09 9.93
N LYS A 104 -8.42 3.26 10.83
CA LYS A 104 -8.08 3.59 12.21
C LYS A 104 -6.58 3.69 12.44
N ALA A 105 -5.80 2.76 11.89
CA ALA A 105 -4.34 2.74 11.99
C ALA A 105 -3.63 3.58 10.90
N GLY A 106 -4.36 4.06 9.89
CA GLY A 106 -3.81 4.79 8.76
C GLY A 106 -3.12 3.85 7.77
N LEU A 107 -1.99 4.28 7.20
CA LEU A 107 -1.23 3.45 6.26
C LEU A 107 -0.32 2.45 7.00
N VAL A 108 -0.66 1.17 6.91
CA VAL A 108 0.19 0.05 7.36
C VAL A 108 1.12 -0.34 6.22
N ILE A 109 2.42 -0.40 6.48
CA ILE A 109 3.45 -0.73 5.49
C ILE A 109 4.16 -1.99 5.94
N ILE A 110 4.26 -2.95 5.03
CA ILE A 110 5.01 -4.19 5.15
C ILE A 110 6.21 -4.07 4.20
N ASN A 111 7.42 -4.18 4.72
CA ASN A 111 8.64 -4.06 3.92
C ASN A 111 9.74 -4.98 4.45
N GLY A 112 9.57 -6.28 4.21
CA GLY A 112 10.42 -7.36 4.71
C GLY A 112 9.65 -8.36 5.57
N LYS A 113 10.29 -9.52 5.81
CA LYS A 113 9.72 -10.65 6.58
C LYS A 113 9.77 -10.47 8.09
N GLU A 114 10.60 -9.55 8.59
CA GLU A 114 10.62 -9.24 10.01
C GLU A 114 9.40 -8.40 10.36
N SER A 115 8.43 -9.06 11.00
CA SER A 115 7.32 -8.40 11.69
C SER A 115 7.92 -7.29 12.55
N PRO A 116 7.64 -5.99 12.28
CA PRO A 116 8.28 -4.89 12.99
C PRO A 116 7.95 -5.06 14.47
N LYS A 117 8.94 -5.52 15.27
CA LYS A 117 8.84 -5.98 16.67
C LYS A 117 7.42 -5.84 17.19
N ALA A 118 6.65 -6.89 16.94
CA ALA A 118 5.20 -7.02 17.15
C ALA A 118 4.72 -6.05 18.21
N CYS A 119 3.89 -5.07 17.84
CA CYS A 119 3.23 -4.07 18.69
C CYS A 119 2.58 -4.71 19.95
N PRO A 120 3.30 -4.99 21.05
CA PRO A 120 2.75 -5.82 22.12
C PRO A 120 1.96 -4.96 23.10
N ARG A 121 2.16 -3.64 23.05
CA ARG A 121 1.58 -2.60 23.90
C ARG A 121 0.91 -1.50 23.05
N CYS A 122 0.47 -1.83 21.84
CA CYS A 122 -0.23 -0.85 21.01
C CYS A 122 -1.68 -0.72 21.52
N PRO A 123 -2.13 0.48 21.93
CA PRO A 123 -3.51 0.68 22.39
C PRO A 123 -4.54 0.41 21.28
N LEU A 124 -4.11 0.41 20.01
CA LEU A 124 -4.95 0.12 18.85
C LEU A 124 -4.99 -1.36 18.47
N LEU A 125 -4.35 -2.26 19.24
CA LEU A 125 -4.22 -3.68 18.90
C LEU A 125 -5.56 -4.34 18.58
N GLN A 126 -6.57 -4.17 19.45
CA GLN A 126 -7.91 -4.75 19.23
C GLN A 126 -8.61 -4.16 18.00
N GLU A 127 -8.38 -2.88 17.70
CA GLU A 127 -8.99 -2.20 16.56
C GLU A 127 -8.35 -2.63 15.25
N CYS A 128 -7.03 -2.73 15.20
CA CYS A 128 -6.29 -3.31 14.08
C CYS A 128 -6.76 -4.73 13.82
N THR A 129 -6.87 -5.59 14.83
CA THR A 129 -7.36 -6.97 14.66
C THR A 129 -8.80 -7.01 14.13
N LYS A 130 -9.69 -6.14 14.62
CA LYS A 130 -11.07 -6.05 14.12
C LYS A 130 -11.11 -5.63 12.65
N ASN A 131 -10.28 -4.66 12.25
CA ASN A 131 -10.26 -4.17 10.89
C ASN A 131 -9.62 -5.17 9.92
N ILE A 132 -8.53 -5.83 10.31
CA ILE A 132 -7.94 -6.94 9.54
C ILE A 132 -8.99 -8.02 9.27
N LYS A 133 -9.77 -8.42 10.28
CA LYS A 133 -10.90 -9.36 10.12
C LYS A 133 -12.04 -8.81 9.26
N SER A 134 -12.20 -7.49 9.17
CA SER A 134 -13.19 -6.84 8.30
C SER A 134 -12.76 -6.92 6.84
N ILE A 135 -11.50 -6.56 6.57
CA ILE A 135 -10.89 -6.64 5.23
C ILE A 135 -10.85 -8.09 4.76
N SER A 136 -10.44 -9.02 5.62
CA SER A 136 -10.39 -10.45 5.27
C SER A 136 -11.79 -10.98 4.90
N ARG A 137 -12.82 -10.63 5.67
CA ARG A 137 -14.21 -10.99 5.37
C ARG A 137 -14.71 -10.41 4.05
N SER A 138 -14.40 -9.13 3.75
CA SER A 138 -14.79 -8.54 2.45
C SER A 138 -14.11 -9.21 1.25
N LEU A 139 -12.99 -9.89 1.48
CA LEU A 139 -12.22 -10.59 0.45
C LEU A 139 -12.41 -12.11 0.48
N GLY A 140 -13.24 -12.65 1.37
CA GLY A 140 -13.44 -14.09 1.54
C GLY A 140 -12.24 -14.86 2.11
N ILE A 141 -11.29 -14.17 2.74
CA ILE A 141 -10.04 -14.72 3.28
C ILE A 141 -10.18 -15.00 4.78
N THR A 142 -9.70 -16.18 5.22
CA THR A 142 -9.62 -16.55 6.64
C THR A 142 -8.23 -16.29 7.19
N ILE A 143 -8.13 -15.52 8.27
CA ILE A 143 -6.86 -15.19 8.94
C ILE A 143 -6.75 -15.94 10.26
N LYS A 144 -5.63 -16.61 10.48
CA LYS A 144 -5.33 -17.43 11.67
C LYS A 144 -4.47 -16.70 12.69
N SER A 145 -3.69 -15.71 12.25
CA SER A 145 -2.73 -15.00 13.10
C SER A 145 -3.39 -14.19 14.22
N ALA A 146 -2.85 -14.31 15.43
CA ALA A 146 -3.35 -13.60 16.60
C ALA A 146 -2.80 -12.15 16.73
N ALA A 147 -1.55 -11.95 16.32
CA ALA A 147 -0.91 -10.63 16.34
C ALA A 147 -1.29 -9.81 15.10
N PRO A 148 -1.59 -8.49 15.23
CA PRO A 148 -1.98 -7.67 14.09
C PRO A 148 -0.95 -7.61 12.96
N ALA A 149 0.34 -7.54 13.29
CA ALA A 149 1.41 -7.46 12.29
C ALA A 149 1.47 -8.74 11.43
N ASP A 150 1.42 -9.90 12.08
CA ASP A 150 1.43 -11.20 11.41
C ASP A 150 0.14 -11.41 10.62
N ALA A 151 -1.00 -10.93 11.14
CA ALA A 151 -2.28 -10.96 10.47
C ALA A 151 -2.32 -10.08 9.19
N TYR A 152 -1.62 -8.95 9.17
CA TYR A 152 -1.45 -8.16 7.95
C TYR A 152 -0.57 -8.86 6.90
N LEU A 153 0.50 -9.51 7.34
CA LEU A 153 1.37 -10.32 6.46
C LEU A 153 0.60 -11.50 5.86
N GLU A 154 -0.16 -12.20 6.69
CA GLU A 154 -1.04 -13.30 6.26
C GLU A 154 -2.09 -12.80 5.27
N LEU A 155 -2.71 -11.65 5.53
CA LEU A 155 -3.68 -11.05 4.63
C LEU A 155 -3.06 -10.71 3.26
N ILE A 156 -1.89 -10.06 3.21
CA ILE A 156 -1.21 -9.79 1.93
C ILE A 156 -0.89 -11.09 1.20
N SER A 157 -0.34 -12.09 1.92
CA SER A 157 0.00 -13.39 1.34
C SER A 157 -1.23 -14.10 0.76
N ALA A 158 -2.36 -14.08 1.47
CA ALA A 158 -3.60 -14.68 1.00
C ALA A 158 -4.22 -13.90 -0.17
N ILE A 159 -4.16 -12.56 -0.15
CA ILE A 159 -4.58 -11.73 -1.29
C ILE A 159 -3.79 -12.12 -2.53
N ILE A 160 -2.47 -12.32 -2.43
CA ILE A 160 -1.65 -12.70 -3.58
C ILE A 160 -1.97 -14.13 -4.04
N ASN A 161 -1.92 -15.10 -3.12
CA ASN A 161 -2.00 -16.51 -3.48
C ASN A 161 -3.41 -16.97 -3.88
N GLU A 162 -4.44 -16.44 -3.24
CA GLU A 162 -5.83 -16.86 -3.47
C GLU A 162 -6.61 -15.82 -4.27
N GLY A 163 -6.42 -14.52 -3.97
CA GLY A 163 -7.18 -13.44 -4.59
C GLY A 163 -6.67 -13.09 -5.98
N LEU A 164 -5.40 -12.70 -6.08
CA LEU A 164 -4.78 -12.23 -7.31
C LEU A 164 -4.72 -13.35 -8.33
N VAL A 165 -4.28 -14.55 -7.95
CA VAL A 165 -4.28 -15.71 -8.86
C VAL A 165 -5.68 -15.99 -9.42
N LYS A 166 -6.74 -15.98 -8.59
CA LYS A 166 -8.11 -16.16 -9.10
C LYS A 166 -8.58 -15.00 -9.99
N MET A 167 -8.23 -13.76 -9.68
CA MET A 167 -8.54 -12.60 -10.52
C MET A 167 -7.84 -12.70 -11.88
N LEU A 168 -6.58 -13.12 -11.90
CA LEU A 168 -5.81 -13.27 -13.14
C LEU A 168 -6.22 -14.49 -13.97
N LEU A 169 -6.76 -15.53 -13.34
CA LEU A 169 -7.24 -16.73 -14.03
C LEU A 169 -8.66 -16.59 -14.58
N ASN A 170 -9.50 -15.73 -13.99
CA ASN A 170 -10.91 -15.60 -14.36
C ASN A 170 -11.24 -14.33 -15.17
N ASP A 171 -10.31 -13.39 -15.26
CA ASP A 171 -10.42 -12.15 -16.04
C ASP A 171 -9.14 -11.91 -16.86
N TYR A 172 -9.16 -10.93 -17.77
CA TYR A 172 -8.00 -10.53 -18.58
C TYR A 172 -7.33 -9.26 -18.01
N ILE A 173 -5.99 -9.16 -18.13
CA ILE A 173 -5.25 -7.93 -17.81
C ILE A 173 -5.01 -7.14 -19.09
N ASP A 174 -5.60 -5.95 -19.21
CA ASP A 174 -5.24 -5.00 -20.26
C ASP A 174 -3.93 -4.28 -19.90
N LEU A 175 -2.85 -4.65 -20.59
CA LEU A 175 -1.57 -3.95 -20.54
C LEU A 175 -1.49 -2.95 -21.70
N HIS A 176 -1.94 -1.72 -21.48
CA HIS A 176 -1.76 -0.64 -22.45
C HIS A 176 -0.30 -0.20 -22.48
N ILE A 177 0.43 -0.61 -23.51
CA ILE A 177 1.74 -0.07 -23.83
C ILE A 177 1.50 1.26 -24.57
N ASN A 178 1.60 2.38 -23.85
CA ASN A 178 1.76 3.67 -24.51
C ASN A 178 3.19 3.72 -25.07
N ASN A 179 3.33 3.44 -26.36
CA ASN A 179 4.57 3.73 -27.08
C ASN A 179 4.80 5.25 -27.02
N VAL A 180 5.83 5.65 -26.27
CA VAL A 180 6.48 6.96 -26.41
C VAL A 180 7.70 6.77 -27.29
#